data_AF-A0A6I6SND0-F1
#
_entry.id   AF-A0A6I6SND0-F1
#
_cell.length_a   1.000
_cell.length_b   1.000
_cell.length_c   1.000
_cell.angle_alpha   90.00
_cell.angle_beta   90.00
_cell.angle_gamma   90.00
#
_symmetry.space_group_name_H-M   'P 1'
#
loop_
_entity.id
_entity.type
_entity.pdbx_description
1 polymer ?
#
loop_
_entity_poly.entity_id
_entity_poly.type
_entity_poly.pdbx_seq_one_letter_code
_entity_poly.pdbx_strand_id
1 'polypeptide(L)'
;MEHAIWGHEATPRGGATNEYGPWMGRCFFRQWLEKPSGSDPFAEPSFKDYSCHAAVWTSSRAGFLDVVTRYLETQGYVLTWDEDVLPVVQWMTQYGYHADALTLSPRVGPEHLLEMGDFTRIDECGMPIQETWLGIEDIAEVEPLDAQFGVHPMKHVPDTLREPLFGQPVPTDEEVERAGGDTTKVPPVRTFALLDAAKGQWLQERIEESGLPFRCLFTGKAGEELKAVAPYLVELAEENDFTRQLFSRSGFPSDLWDREPGIFIRSRGTLEELWKHCRKFTRVRDAQGRWFHLRFWESRYAVAYYQAIVHDRERVQHWFLCGGAAPLSIMAVCTRRRCAWVFAPSEELPPQRPRAPFLYAEQEREAFVQVRKQDFAWKLDKYLSERFSDFSANRDDERQGIAISLIDEAQRFGMEVERAVADFALASMMLGRPLADEPALKRLLDANMNALNKGQLLLRAVQELNDEERKTIRSHDG
;
A
#
# COMPACT_ATOMS: atom_id res chain seq x y z
N MET A 1 -7.73 -51.64 -31.37
CA MET A 1 -6.45 -51.68 -30.64
C MET A 1 -6.24 -50.38 -29.90
N GLU A 2 -6.24 -50.27 -28.56
CA GLU A 2 -6.96 -50.92 -27.43
C GLU A 2 -6.59 -50.07 -26.19
N HIS A 3 -7.31 -50.01 -25.05
CA HIS A 3 -8.44 -50.78 -24.51
C HIS A 3 -9.33 -49.84 -23.65
N ALA A 4 -10.53 -50.29 -23.23
CA ALA A 4 -11.33 -49.62 -22.18
C ALA A 4 -10.76 -49.92 -20.75
N ILE A 5 -11.21 -49.29 -19.66
CA ILE A 5 -12.42 -49.66 -18.90
C ILE A 5 -12.86 -48.55 -17.92
N TRP A 6 -14.16 -48.22 -17.97
CA TRP A 6 -15.14 -47.74 -16.97
C TRP A 6 -14.75 -47.14 -15.60
N GLY A 7 -15.51 -46.09 -15.22
CA GLY A 7 -15.52 -45.48 -13.87
C GLY A 7 -16.80 -44.70 -13.53
N HIS A 8 -17.95 -45.38 -13.48
CA HIS A 8 -19.24 -44.97 -12.89
C HIS A 8 -19.94 -43.66 -13.33
N GLU A 9 -21.03 -43.83 -14.08
CA GLU A 9 -22.22 -42.97 -13.92
C GLU A 9 -22.76 -43.09 -12.48
N ALA A 10 -22.87 -41.97 -11.78
CA ALA A 10 -23.71 -41.81 -10.62
C ALA A 10 -24.85 -40.84 -10.97
N THR A 11 -25.88 -41.34 -11.67
CA THR A 11 -27.12 -40.56 -11.85
C THR A 11 -27.76 -40.30 -10.49
N PRO A 12 -27.91 -39.04 -10.04
CA PRO A 12 -28.70 -38.75 -8.87
C PRO A 12 -30.17 -38.99 -9.22
N ARG A 13 -30.76 -40.07 -8.72
CA ARG A 13 -32.21 -40.24 -8.71
C ARG A 13 -32.82 -39.30 -7.67
N GLY A 14 -32.83 -38.01 -7.97
CA GLY A 14 -33.62 -36.98 -7.30
C GLY A 14 -34.70 -36.48 -8.24
N GLY A 15 -35.97 -36.54 -7.83
CA GLY A 15 -37.08 -36.13 -8.69
C GLY A 15 -37.02 -34.62 -8.99
N ALA A 16 -37.15 -34.26 -10.26
CA ALA A 16 -37.40 -32.87 -10.64
C ALA A 16 -38.84 -32.51 -10.27
N THR A 17 -39.06 -32.00 -9.05
CA THR A 17 -40.26 -31.24 -8.74
C THR A 17 -40.20 -29.95 -9.56
N ASN A 18 -41.26 -29.67 -10.33
CA ASN A 18 -41.32 -28.52 -11.23
C ASN A 18 -41.68 -27.24 -10.46
N GLU A 19 -41.08 -27.08 -9.29
CA GLU A 19 -41.34 -26.02 -8.31
C GLU A 19 -40.37 -24.86 -8.53
N TYR A 20 -40.88 -23.63 -8.48
CA TYR A 20 -40.04 -22.45 -8.52
C TYR A 20 -39.29 -22.32 -7.19
N GLY A 21 -37.98 -22.05 -7.27
CA GLY A 21 -37.12 -21.86 -6.12
C GLY A 21 -35.87 -21.05 -6.46
N PRO A 22 -34.97 -20.84 -5.49
CA PRO A 22 -33.72 -20.17 -5.74
C PRO A 22 -32.73 -21.16 -6.39
N TRP A 23 -32.24 -20.79 -7.57
CA TRP A 23 -31.13 -21.44 -8.26
C TRP A 23 -29.87 -20.59 -8.12
N MET A 24 -28.71 -21.22 -8.12
CA MET A 24 -27.41 -20.58 -8.11
C MET A 24 -26.52 -21.19 -9.19
N GLY A 25 -25.66 -20.37 -9.77
CA GLY A 25 -24.55 -20.80 -10.62
C GLY A 25 -23.48 -19.73 -10.71
N ARG A 26 -22.32 -20.09 -11.25
CA ARG A 26 -21.25 -19.14 -11.59
C ARG A 26 -21.40 -18.77 -13.06
N CYS A 27 -21.47 -17.47 -13.34
CA CYS A 27 -21.69 -16.94 -14.67
C CYS A 27 -20.42 -16.26 -15.16
N PHE A 28 -20.04 -16.52 -16.41
CA PHE A 28 -18.88 -15.95 -17.08
C PHE A 28 -19.37 -15.12 -18.25
N PHE A 29 -18.86 -13.90 -18.40
CA PHE A 29 -19.39 -12.94 -19.36
C PHE A 29 -18.37 -11.89 -19.79
N ARG A 30 -18.56 -11.38 -21.00
CA ARG A 30 -17.61 -10.53 -21.72
C ARG A 30 -18.17 -9.13 -21.93
N GLN A 31 -17.33 -8.12 -21.68
CA GLN A 31 -17.54 -6.75 -22.12
C GLN A 31 -16.70 -6.48 -23.37
N TRP A 32 -17.33 -6.00 -24.45
CA TRP A 32 -16.61 -5.52 -25.63
C TRP A 32 -16.23 -4.05 -25.42
N LEU A 33 -14.93 -3.75 -25.44
CA LEU A 33 -14.42 -2.37 -25.36
C LEU A 33 -14.55 -1.68 -26.72
N GLU A 34 -14.20 -2.41 -27.77
CA GLU A 34 -14.53 -2.06 -29.15
C GLU A 34 -15.40 -3.18 -29.74
N LYS A 35 -16.56 -2.84 -30.30
CA LYS A 35 -17.28 -3.80 -31.14
C LYS A 35 -16.49 -3.96 -32.43
N PRO A 36 -16.20 -5.19 -32.89
CA PRO A 36 -15.49 -5.41 -34.14
C PRO A 36 -16.28 -4.81 -35.31
N SER A 37 -15.88 -3.62 -35.73
CA SER A 37 -16.38 -2.99 -36.95
C SER A 37 -15.70 -3.70 -38.12
N GLY A 38 -16.49 -4.13 -39.11
CA GLY A 38 -16.00 -4.90 -40.27
C GLY A 38 -15.09 -4.12 -41.23
N SER A 39 -14.45 -3.05 -40.76
CA SER A 39 -13.50 -2.19 -41.48
C SER A 39 -12.05 -2.65 -41.38
N ASP A 40 -11.66 -3.41 -40.35
CA ASP A 40 -10.33 -4.03 -40.27
C ASP A 40 -10.45 -5.51 -39.83
N PRO A 41 -10.13 -6.48 -40.71
CA PRO A 41 -10.16 -7.91 -40.37
C PRO A 41 -8.95 -8.39 -39.56
N PHE A 42 -7.98 -7.52 -39.24
CA PHE A 42 -6.80 -7.83 -38.42
C PHE A 42 -6.79 -7.14 -37.06
N ALA A 43 -7.78 -6.30 -36.74
CA ALA A 43 -7.92 -5.72 -35.41
C ALA A 43 -8.26 -6.83 -34.39
N GLU A 44 -7.38 -7.06 -33.42
CA GLU A 44 -7.66 -7.98 -32.32
C GLU A 44 -8.85 -7.44 -31.51
N PRO A 45 -9.93 -8.22 -31.32
CA PRO A 45 -11.10 -7.73 -30.60
C PRO A 45 -10.77 -7.42 -29.15
N SER A 46 -10.81 -6.14 -28.76
CA SER A 46 -10.55 -5.70 -27.39
C SER A 46 -11.76 -6.00 -26.49
N PHE A 47 -11.58 -6.91 -25.53
CA PHE A 47 -12.61 -7.33 -24.58
C PHE A 47 -12.06 -7.54 -23.17
N LYS A 48 -12.97 -7.50 -22.18
CA LYS A 48 -12.70 -7.88 -20.79
C LYS A 48 -13.66 -8.99 -20.38
N ASP A 49 -13.10 -10.08 -19.86
CA ASP A 49 -13.89 -11.19 -19.31
C ASP A 49 -14.06 -11.03 -17.79
N TYR A 50 -15.23 -11.42 -17.30
CA TYR A 50 -15.65 -11.34 -15.91
C TYR A 50 -16.32 -12.64 -15.47
N SER A 51 -16.29 -12.91 -14.17
CA SER A 51 -17.17 -13.89 -13.53
C SER A 51 -17.86 -13.32 -12.30
N CYS A 52 -19.06 -13.82 -12.00
CA CYS A 52 -19.73 -13.61 -10.72
C CYS A 52 -20.60 -14.82 -10.38
N HIS A 53 -20.97 -14.98 -9.11
CA HIS A 53 -22.09 -15.85 -8.76
C HIS A 53 -23.41 -15.11 -8.99
N ALA A 54 -24.41 -15.84 -9.49
CA ALA A 54 -25.76 -15.32 -9.68
C ALA A 54 -26.78 -16.22 -8.97
N ALA A 55 -27.76 -15.60 -8.31
CA ALA A 55 -28.95 -16.28 -7.81
C ALA A 55 -30.15 -15.89 -8.68
N VAL A 56 -30.98 -16.86 -9.07
CA VAL A 56 -32.20 -16.63 -9.86
C VAL A 56 -33.38 -17.37 -9.26
N TRP A 57 -34.53 -16.72 -9.18
CA TRP A 57 -35.79 -17.39 -8.84
C TRP A 57 -36.41 -18.06 -10.08
N THR A 58 -36.29 -19.39 -10.19
CA THR A 58 -36.72 -20.15 -11.38
C THR A 58 -37.03 -21.62 -11.06
N SER A 59 -37.59 -22.35 -12.02
CA SER A 59 -37.81 -23.81 -11.94
C SER A 59 -36.86 -24.62 -12.83
N SER A 60 -35.97 -23.99 -13.60
CA SER A 60 -35.06 -24.70 -14.51
C SER A 60 -33.77 -23.93 -14.84
N ARG A 61 -32.70 -24.66 -15.20
CA ARG A 61 -31.45 -24.10 -15.75
C ARG A 61 -31.68 -23.22 -16.99
N ALA A 62 -32.65 -23.55 -17.84
CA ALA A 62 -32.98 -22.72 -19.00
C ALA A 62 -33.55 -21.35 -18.58
N GLY A 63 -34.42 -21.32 -17.57
CA GLY A 63 -34.94 -20.08 -16.98
C GLY A 63 -33.88 -19.25 -16.25
N PHE A 64 -32.90 -19.90 -15.61
CA PHE A 64 -31.73 -19.23 -15.03
C PHE A 64 -30.96 -18.44 -16.10
N LEU A 65 -30.62 -19.11 -17.21
CA LEU A 65 -29.83 -18.51 -18.29
C LEU A 65 -30.56 -17.39 -19.02
N ASP A 66 -31.87 -17.50 -19.27
CA ASP A 66 -32.65 -16.43 -19.92
C ASP A 66 -32.66 -15.14 -19.07
N VAL A 67 -32.84 -15.27 -17.75
CA VAL A 67 -32.86 -14.12 -16.83
C VAL A 67 -31.48 -13.46 -16.72
N VAL A 68 -30.42 -14.25 -16.54
CA VAL A 68 -29.05 -13.72 -16.44
C VAL A 68 -28.59 -13.08 -17.75
N THR A 69 -28.83 -13.72 -18.90
CA THR A 69 -28.44 -13.20 -20.22
C THR A 69 -29.11 -11.86 -20.48
N ARG A 70 -30.44 -11.78 -20.30
CA ARG A 70 -31.19 -10.53 -20.50
C ARG A 70 -30.70 -9.40 -19.59
N TYR A 71 -30.33 -9.70 -18.34
CA TYR A 71 -29.75 -8.71 -17.44
C TYR A 71 -28.38 -8.22 -17.92
N LEU A 72 -27.47 -9.13 -18.24
CA LEU A 72 -26.12 -8.80 -18.73
C LEU A 72 -26.17 -7.97 -20.02
N GLU A 73 -27.07 -8.31 -20.95
CA GLU A 73 -27.29 -7.55 -22.18
C GLU A 73 -27.73 -6.10 -21.90
N THR A 74 -28.60 -5.85 -20.90
CA THR A 74 -28.98 -4.47 -20.52
C THR A 74 -27.82 -3.66 -19.93
N GLN A 75 -26.80 -4.34 -19.39
CA GLN A 75 -25.59 -3.73 -18.85
C GLN A 75 -24.44 -3.67 -19.89
N GLY A 76 -24.65 -4.15 -21.11
CA GLY A 76 -23.66 -4.14 -22.20
C GLY A 76 -22.68 -5.34 -22.22
N TYR A 77 -22.97 -6.40 -21.46
CA TYR A 77 -22.16 -7.63 -21.40
C TYR A 77 -22.83 -8.77 -22.19
N VAL A 78 -22.04 -9.77 -22.56
CA VAL A 78 -22.49 -10.99 -23.25
C VAL A 78 -22.12 -12.20 -22.40
N LEU A 79 -23.09 -13.02 -22.01
CA LEU A 79 -22.83 -14.29 -21.32
C LEU A 79 -22.04 -15.24 -22.24
N THR A 80 -20.91 -15.77 -21.76
CA THR A 80 -20.02 -16.65 -22.53
C THR A 80 -20.19 -18.12 -22.14
N TRP A 81 -20.17 -18.44 -20.84
CA TRP A 81 -20.54 -19.75 -20.31
C TRP A 81 -21.05 -19.67 -18.86
N ASP A 82 -21.56 -20.80 -18.37
CA ASP A 82 -22.01 -20.99 -16.99
C ASP A 82 -21.45 -22.28 -16.39
N GLU A 83 -21.19 -22.25 -15.08
CA GLU A 83 -20.78 -23.40 -14.29
C GLU A 83 -21.77 -23.61 -13.13
N ASP A 84 -21.98 -24.87 -12.78
CA ASP A 84 -22.73 -25.28 -11.57
C ASP A 84 -24.13 -24.70 -11.40
N VAL A 85 -24.87 -24.44 -12.49
CA VAL A 85 -26.25 -23.93 -12.42
C VAL A 85 -27.19 -25.02 -11.86
N LEU A 86 -27.49 -24.91 -10.56
CA LEU A 86 -28.22 -25.89 -9.75
C LEU A 86 -29.23 -25.20 -8.80
N PRO A 87 -30.27 -25.89 -8.32
CA PRO A 87 -31.06 -25.43 -7.18
C PRO A 87 -30.16 -25.22 -5.96
N VAL A 88 -30.35 -24.12 -5.21
CA VAL A 88 -29.43 -23.70 -4.12
C VAL A 88 -29.19 -24.80 -3.07
N VAL A 89 -30.21 -25.61 -2.76
CA VAL A 89 -30.07 -26.74 -1.82
C VAL A 89 -29.09 -27.81 -2.34
N GLN A 90 -29.11 -28.11 -3.64
CA GLN A 90 -28.18 -29.04 -4.28
C GLN A 90 -26.79 -28.40 -4.36
N TRP A 91 -26.72 -27.13 -4.76
CA TRP A 91 -25.48 -26.35 -4.83
C TRP A 91 -24.73 -26.33 -3.48
N MET A 92 -25.42 -25.99 -2.38
CA MET A 92 -24.86 -26.02 -1.02
C MET A 92 -24.49 -27.43 -0.53
N THR A 93 -25.12 -28.49 -1.07
CA THR A 93 -24.75 -29.88 -0.75
C THR A 93 -23.44 -30.28 -1.43
N GLN A 94 -23.17 -29.76 -2.63
CA GLN A 94 -21.98 -30.05 -3.42
C GLN A 94 -20.77 -29.20 -3.01
N TYR A 95 -20.99 -27.90 -2.76
CA TYR A 95 -19.93 -26.91 -2.51
C TYR A 95 -19.85 -26.42 -1.05
N GLY A 96 -20.76 -26.88 -0.18
CA GLY A 96 -20.84 -26.45 1.21
C GLY A 96 -21.43 -25.04 1.38
N TYR A 97 -21.21 -24.47 2.56
CA TYR A 97 -21.70 -23.15 2.95
C TYR A 97 -20.84 -22.01 2.38
N HIS A 98 -20.87 -21.80 1.06
CA HIS A 98 -20.20 -20.68 0.40
C HIS A 98 -20.85 -19.33 0.79
N ALA A 99 -20.03 -18.29 0.96
CA ALA A 99 -20.50 -16.97 1.41
C ALA A 99 -21.52 -16.34 0.44
N ASP A 100 -21.29 -16.47 -0.86
CA ASP A 100 -22.19 -15.93 -1.90
C ASP A 100 -23.54 -16.66 -1.90
N ALA A 101 -23.54 -17.98 -1.67
CA ALA A 101 -24.77 -18.76 -1.58
C ALA A 101 -25.65 -18.30 -0.40
N LEU A 102 -25.03 -17.99 0.74
CA LEU A 102 -25.71 -17.45 1.92
C LEU A 102 -26.16 -15.99 1.75
N THR A 103 -25.53 -15.22 0.86
CA THR A 103 -25.78 -13.78 0.71
C THR A 103 -26.77 -13.46 -0.42
N LEU A 104 -26.66 -14.16 -1.55
CA LEU A 104 -27.46 -13.91 -2.76
C LEU A 104 -28.79 -14.67 -2.74
N SER A 105 -28.79 -15.95 -2.31
CA SER A 105 -30.00 -16.78 -2.36
C SER A 105 -31.19 -16.27 -1.52
N PRO A 106 -31.03 -15.61 -0.36
CA PRO A 106 -32.17 -15.09 0.41
C PRO A 106 -32.76 -13.80 -0.19
N ARG A 107 -32.09 -13.18 -1.17
CA ARG A 107 -32.55 -11.93 -1.81
C ARG A 107 -33.49 -12.20 -2.98
N VAL A 108 -33.42 -13.37 -3.59
CA VAL A 108 -34.25 -13.71 -4.75
C VAL A 108 -35.58 -14.35 -4.36
N GLY A 109 -36.62 -14.02 -5.11
CA GLY A 109 -37.99 -14.47 -4.88
C GLY A 109 -38.92 -14.06 -6.01
N PRO A 110 -40.25 -14.31 -5.88
CA PRO A 110 -41.22 -14.00 -6.93
C PRO A 110 -41.25 -12.52 -7.38
N GLU A 111 -40.86 -11.59 -6.50
CA GLU A 111 -40.82 -10.15 -6.79
C GLU A 111 -39.41 -9.64 -7.18
N HIS A 112 -38.35 -10.41 -6.89
CA HIS A 112 -36.96 -10.06 -7.20
C HIS A 112 -36.27 -11.27 -7.83
N LEU A 113 -36.36 -11.37 -9.16
CA LEU A 113 -36.04 -12.61 -9.88
C LEU A 113 -34.54 -12.91 -9.99
N LEU A 114 -33.66 -11.92 -9.79
CA LEU A 114 -32.22 -12.03 -10.03
C LEU A 114 -31.44 -11.19 -9.01
N GLU A 115 -30.43 -11.81 -8.39
CA GLU A 115 -29.39 -11.11 -7.64
C GLU A 115 -28.01 -11.55 -8.17
N MET A 116 -27.16 -10.58 -8.53
CA MET A 116 -25.79 -10.81 -8.99
C MET A 116 -24.81 -10.47 -7.86
N GLY A 117 -23.76 -11.28 -7.70
CA GLY A 117 -22.59 -10.93 -6.90
C GLY A 117 -21.69 -9.91 -7.62
N ASP A 118 -20.59 -9.52 -6.96
CA ASP A 118 -19.64 -8.57 -7.51
C ASP A 118 -18.94 -9.11 -8.78
N PHE A 119 -18.82 -8.25 -9.79
CA PHE A 119 -18.22 -8.61 -11.08
C PHE A 119 -16.69 -8.64 -10.92
N THR A 120 -16.12 -9.84 -11.00
CA THR A 120 -14.68 -10.08 -10.83
C THR A 120 -14.04 -10.31 -12.19
N ARG A 121 -13.07 -9.50 -12.61
CA ARG A 121 -12.33 -9.70 -13.87
C ARG A 121 -11.59 -11.04 -13.84
N ILE A 122 -11.51 -11.74 -14.97
CA ILE A 122 -10.86 -13.05 -15.09
C ILE A 122 -9.89 -13.11 -16.26
N ASP A 123 -8.96 -14.06 -16.20
CA ASP A 123 -8.06 -14.40 -17.30
C ASP A 123 -8.66 -15.45 -18.24
N GLU A 124 -7.90 -15.81 -19.28
CA GLU A 124 -8.26 -16.85 -20.26
C GLU A 124 -8.51 -18.23 -19.63
N CYS A 125 -8.04 -18.46 -18.39
CA CYS A 125 -8.22 -19.69 -17.64
C CYS A 125 -9.42 -19.64 -16.68
N GLY A 126 -10.19 -18.54 -16.65
CA GLY A 126 -11.33 -18.36 -15.75
C GLY A 126 -10.95 -18.03 -14.29
N MET A 127 -9.67 -17.72 -14.05
CA MET A 127 -9.15 -17.36 -12.73
C MET A 127 -9.29 -15.85 -12.49
N PRO A 128 -9.63 -15.40 -11.27
CA PRO A 128 -9.70 -13.98 -10.95
C PRO A 128 -8.40 -13.24 -11.23
N ILE A 129 -8.45 -12.22 -12.10
CA ILE A 129 -7.37 -11.24 -12.24
C ILE A 129 -7.52 -10.25 -11.09
N GLN A 130 -6.47 -10.16 -10.26
CA GLN A 130 -6.37 -9.10 -9.27
C GLN A 130 -6.04 -7.78 -9.98
N GLU A 131 -7.07 -6.94 -10.21
CA GLU A 131 -6.91 -5.68 -10.93
C GLU A 131 -5.91 -4.74 -10.22
N THR A 132 -4.97 -4.19 -10.99
CA THR A 132 -3.92 -3.29 -10.51
C THR A 132 -4.35 -1.86 -10.82
N TRP A 133 -4.89 -1.18 -9.81
CA TRP A 133 -5.43 0.19 -9.94
C TRP A 133 -4.35 1.26 -9.83
N LEU A 134 -3.21 0.93 -9.22
CA LEU A 134 -2.07 1.81 -9.04
C LEU A 134 -0.81 1.21 -9.68
N GLY A 135 -0.26 1.89 -10.68
CA GLY A 135 1.07 1.61 -11.19
C GLY A 135 2.15 2.03 -10.18
N ILE A 136 3.19 1.21 -10.06
CA ILE A 136 4.39 1.49 -9.27
C ILE A 136 5.60 1.39 -10.20
N GLU A 137 6.30 2.50 -10.37
CA GLU A 137 7.61 2.57 -11.03
C GLU A 137 8.70 2.63 -9.94
N ASP A 138 9.76 1.84 -10.08
CA ASP A 138 10.95 1.89 -9.21
C ASP A 138 12.13 2.50 -9.98
N ILE A 139 12.59 3.65 -9.52
CA ILE A 139 13.74 4.36 -10.06
C ILE A 139 14.94 4.04 -9.16
N ALA A 140 15.81 3.15 -9.62
CA ALA A 140 17.04 2.77 -8.93
C ALA A 140 18.17 3.79 -9.14
N GLU A 141 19.26 3.64 -8.38
CA GLU A 141 20.52 4.39 -8.52
C GLU A 141 20.37 5.92 -8.46
N VAL A 142 19.47 6.38 -7.59
CA VAL A 142 19.18 7.80 -7.38
C VAL A 142 20.22 8.44 -6.46
N GLU A 143 21.16 9.16 -7.08
CA GLU A 143 22.18 9.93 -6.39
C GLU A 143 21.73 11.34 -6.01
N PRO A 144 22.08 11.84 -4.81
CA PRO A 144 21.98 13.26 -4.52
C PRO A 144 22.99 14.07 -5.34
N LEU A 145 22.69 15.34 -5.49
CA LEU A 145 23.64 16.34 -5.95
C LEU A 145 24.74 16.53 -4.89
N ASP A 146 25.98 16.48 -5.31
CA ASP A 146 27.14 16.78 -4.46
C ASP A 146 27.36 18.31 -4.37
N ALA A 147 28.58 18.74 -4.05
CA ALA A 147 28.95 20.16 -4.08
C ALA A 147 29.06 20.77 -5.49
N GLN A 148 28.89 19.97 -6.55
CA GLN A 148 28.83 20.38 -7.96
C GLN A 148 30.04 21.21 -8.44
N PHE A 149 31.23 20.94 -7.90
CA PHE A 149 32.47 21.63 -8.28
C PHE A 149 32.77 21.48 -9.78
N GLY A 150 32.77 22.59 -10.50
CA GLY A 150 33.04 22.63 -11.95
C GLY A 150 31.85 22.31 -12.86
N VAL A 151 30.66 22.08 -12.30
CA VAL A 151 29.43 21.83 -13.07
C VAL A 151 28.79 23.17 -13.47
N HIS A 152 28.59 23.39 -14.77
CA HIS A 152 27.92 24.58 -15.29
C HIS A 152 27.03 24.25 -16.50
N PRO A 153 25.72 24.62 -16.50
CA PRO A 153 24.98 25.23 -15.38
C PRO A 153 24.84 24.25 -14.20
N MET A 154 24.59 24.77 -13.00
CA MET A 154 24.32 23.93 -11.82
C MET A 154 23.01 23.16 -12.01
N LYS A 155 23.02 21.89 -11.62
CA LYS A 155 21.82 21.05 -11.55
C LYS A 155 21.04 21.38 -10.28
N HIS A 156 19.71 21.34 -10.40
CA HIS A 156 18.78 21.55 -9.29
C HIS A 156 18.05 20.26 -8.88
N VAL A 157 18.10 19.23 -9.73
CA VAL A 157 17.66 17.86 -9.45
C VAL A 157 18.66 16.86 -10.04
N PRO A 158 18.73 15.63 -9.52
CA PRO A 158 19.45 14.53 -10.16
C PRO A 158 18.84 14.21 -11.53
N ASP A 159 19.68 13.84 -12.50
CA ASP A 159 19.23 13.59 -13.88
C ASP A 159 18.13 12.51 -13.94
N THR A 160 18.25 11.47 -13.11
CA THR A 160 17.29 10.36 -12.98
C THR A 160 15.93 10.80 -12.45
N LEU A 161 15.85 11.90 -11.69
CA LEU A 161 14.60 12.44 -11.16
C LEU A 161 14.04 13.60 -11.99
N ARG A 162 14.80 14.16 -12.93
CA ARG A 162 14.41 15.37 -13.67
C ARG A 162 13.11 15.18 -14.46
N GLU A 163 12.99 14.08 -15.20
CA GLU A 163 11.78 13.80 -15.98
C GLU A 163 10.56 13.42 -15.10
N PRO A 164 10.67 12.50 -14.11
CA PRO A 164 9.61 12.25 -13.13
C PRO A 164 9.11 13.51 -12.41
N LEU A 165 10.02 14.42 -12.04
CA LEU A 165 9.70 15.64 -11.31
C LEU A 165 9.25 16.80 -12.20
N PHE A 166 9.79 17.02 -13.38
CA PHE A 166 9.56 18.27 -14.15
C PHE A 166 9.18 18.08 -15.62
N GLY A 167 9.11 16.82 -16.09
CA GLY A 167 8.61 16.48 -17.42
C GLY A 167 7.22 17.03 -17.73
N GLN A 168 6.83 17.06 -19.00
CA GLN A 168 5.49 17.51 -19.41
C GLN A 168 4.83 16.42 -20.28
N PRO A 169 4.13 15.46 -19.66
CA PRO A 169 3.43 14.42 -20.42
C PRO A 169 2.34 15.04 -21.29
N VAL A 170 2.17 14.43 -22.47
CA VAL A 170 1.11 14.77 -23.42
C VAL A 170 -0.25 14.68 -22.70
N PRO A 171 -1.14 15.69 -22.81
CA PRO A 171 -2.49 15.61 -22.27
C PRO A 171 -3.26 14.39 -22.78
N THR A 172 -4.00 13.72 -21.89
CA THR A 172 -4.93 12.66 -22.32
C THR A 172 -6.17 13.28 -22.98
N ASP A 173 -6.89 12.50 -23.79
CA ASP A 173 -8.12 12.97 -24.44
C ASP A 173 -9.14 13.52 -23.43
N GLU A 174 -9.28 12.88 -22.26
CA GLU A 174 -10.13 13.39 -21.16
C GLU A 174 -9.66 14.74 -20.59
N GLU A 175 -8.35 15.00 -20.56
CA GLU A 175 -7.82 16.32 -20.16
C GLU A 175 -8.11 17.38 -21.22
N VAL A 176 -8.00 17.03 -22.50
CA VAL A 176 -8.31 17.91 -23.64
C VAL A 176 -9.81 18.21 -23.71
N GLU A 177 -10.68 17.22 -23.53
CA GLU A 177 -12.14 17.41 -23.46
C GLU A 177 -12.53 18.33 -22.30
N ARG A 178 -11.96 18.13 -21.10
CA ARG A 178 -12.17 19.04 -19.96
C ARG A 178 -11.66 20.46 -20.21
N ALA A 179 -10.64 20.62 -21.04
CA ALA A 179 -10.16 21.92 -21.51
C ALA A 179 -10.99 22.52 -22.67
N GLY A 180 -12.07 21.85 -23.10
CA GLY A 180 -12.97 22.29 -24.16
C GLY A 180 -12.51 21.91 -25.57
N GLY A 181 -11.80 20.79 -25.72
CA GLY A 181 -11.29 20.29 -27.00
C GLY A 181 -9.99 20.98 -27.48
N ASP A 182 -9.32 21.74 -26.61
CA ASP A 182 -8.16 22.57 -26.95
C ASP A 182 -6.96 22.20 -26.07
N THR A 183 -5.97 21.55 -26.67
CA THR A 183 -4.72 21.14 -25.99
C THR A 183 -3.96 22.31 -25.38
N THR A 184 -4.07 23.53 -25.94
CA THR A 184 -3.39 24.72 -25.43
C THR A 184 -4.00 25.27 -24.13
N LYS A 185 -5.23 24.85 -23.81
CA LYS A 185 -5.93 25.21 -22.56
C LYS A 185 -5.72 24.21 -21.44
N VAL A 186 -5.11 23.04 -21.70
CA VAL A 186 -4.77 22.08 -20.66
C VAL A 186 -3.66 22.66 -19.77
N PRO A 187 -3.85 22.78 -18.44
CA PRO A 187 -2.81 23.32 -17.56
C PRO A 187 -1.54 22.44 -17.58
N PRO A 188 -0.33 23.02 -17.50
CA PRO A 188 0.90 22.23 -17.41
C PRO A 188 0.92 21.38 -16.13
N VAL A 189 1.64 20.25 -16.15
CA VAL A 189 1.85 19.46 -14.94
C VAL A 189 2.83 20.21 -14.04
N ARG A 190 2.40 20.46 -12.81
CA ARG A 190 3.17 21.14 -11.77
C ARG A 190 3.69 20.14 -10.76
N THR A 191 4.67 20.59 -9.99
CA THR A 191 5.43 19.75 -9.07
C THR A 191 5.31 20.36 -7.70
N PHE A 192 4.82 19.58 -6.76
CA PHE A 192 4.63 20.02 -5.39
C PHE A 192 5.44 19.14 -4.45
N ALA A 193 6.08 19.71 -3.45
CA ALA A 193 6.65 18.96 -2.33
C ALA A 193 5.75 19.09 -1.12
N LEU A 194 5.43 17.97 -0.48
CA LEU A 194 4.70 17.92 0.78
C LEU A 194 5.71 17.61 1.90
N LEU A 195 6.24 18.67 2.51
CA LEU A 195 7.39 18.66 3.40
C LEU A 195 6.99 18.78 4.88
N ASP A 196 7.59 17.97 5.73
CA ASP A 196 7.43 18.00 7.18
C ASP A 196 8.46 18.95 7.82
N ALA A 197 8.00 20.11 8.31
CA ALA A 197 8.88 21.11 8.90
C ALA A 197 9.72 20.56 10.07
N ALA A 198 9.27 19.51 10.78
CA ALA A 198 10.00 18.91 11.89
C ALA A 198 11.25 18.11 11.45
N LYS A 199 11.42 17.81 10.15
CA LYS A 199 12.54 17.01 9.64
C LYS A 199 13.80 17.83 9.36
N GLY A 200 13.68 19.15 9.17
CA GLY A 200 14.78 20.03 8.81
C GLY A 200 14.96 21.18 9.80
N GLN A 201 16.21 21.60 10.03
CA GLN A 201 16.48 22.77 10.87
C GLN A 201 15.99 24.03 10.16
N TRP A 202 15.15 24.82 10.83
CA TRP A 202 14.51 26.04 10.31
C TRP A 202 13.79 25.83 8.95
N LEU A 203 13.22 24.63 8.73
CA LEU A 203 12.64 24.30 7.42
C LEU A 203 11.39 25.12 7.10
N GLN A 204 10.60 25.50 8.10
CA GLN A 204 9.44 26.39 7.92
C GLN A 204 9.87 27.78 7.44
N GLU A 205 10.89 28.36 8.08
CA GLU A 205 11.46 29.66 7.71
C GLU A 205 12.09 29.61 6.31
N ARG A 206 12.83 28.54 5.99
CA ARG A 206 13.42 28.34 4.66
C ARG A 206 12.39 28.18 3.54
N ILE A 207 11.22 27.61 3.82
CA ILE A 207 10.08 27.58 2.88
C ILE A 207 9.56 29.00 2.66
N GLU A 208 9.42 29.80 3.70
CA GLU A 208 8.98 31.21 3.61
C GLU A 208 9.97 32.08 2.83
N GLU A 209 11.28 31.88 3.04
CA GLU A 209 12.37 32.59 2.36
C GLU A 209 12.58 32.14 0.90
N SER A 210 12.08 30.96 0.50
CA SER A 210 12.28 30.40 -0.85
C SER A 210 11.64 31.19 -2.00
N GLY A 211 10.67 32.06 -1.68
CA GLY A 211 9.83 32.76 -2.66
C GLY A 211 8.84 31.87 -3.42
N LEU A 212 8.80 30.56 -3.15
CA LEU A 212 7.88 29.62 -3.80
C LEU A 212 6.47 29.72 -3.21
N PRO A 213 5.39 29.45 -3.99
CA PRO A 213 4.04 29.36 -3.44
C PRO A 213 3.90 28.17 -2.46
N PHE A 214 3.46 28.41 -1.23
CA PHE A 214 3.30 27.35 -0.23
C PHE A 214 2.03 27.46 0.62
N ARG A 215 1.61 26.35 1.25
CA ARG A 215 0.49 26.29 2.20
C ARG A 215 0.73 25.24 3.30
N CYS A 216 0.65 25.66 4.56
CA CYS A 216 0.58 24.73 5.71
C CYS A 216 -0.74 23.95 5.70
N LEU A 217 -0.71 22.62 5.90
CA LEU A 217 -1.93 21.80 5.92
C LEU A 217 -2.73 21.97 7.23
N PHE A 218 -2.07 22.40 8.31
CA PHE A 218 -2.73 22.74 9.57
C PHE A 218 -3.31 24.17 9.48
N THR A 219 -4.46 24.38 10.12
CA THR A 219 -5.28 25.60 9.94
C THR A 219 -5.86 26.09 11.25
N GLY A 220 -6.05 27.41 11.35
CA GLY A 220 -6.47 28.07 12.60
C GLY A 220 -5.40 27.88 13.68
N LYS A 221 -5.84 27.81 14.94
CA LYS A 221 -4.96 27.70 16.11
C LYS A 221 -3.86 26.62 16.00
N ALA A 222 -4.19 25.44 15.47
CA ALA A 222 -3.19 24.37 15.28
C ALA A 222 -2.13 24.71 14.21
N GLY A 223 -2.47 25.50 13.19
CA GLY A 223 -1.50 25.98 12.21
C GLY A 223 -0.57 27.06 12.77
N GLU A 224 -1.07 27.88 13.70
CA GLU A 224 -0.28 28.92 14.40
C GLU A 224 0.68 28.29 15.42
N GLU A 225 0.16 27.43 16.31
CA GLU A 225 0.94 26.81 17.40
C GLU A 225 1.95 25.77 16.92
N LEU A 226 1.67 25.06 15.82
CA LEU A 226 2.51 23.96 15.32
C LEU A 226 3.30 24.31 14.05
N LYS A 227 3.38 25.58 13.64
CA LYS A 227 3.99 26.00 12.36
C LYS A 227 5.38 25.40 12.11
N ALA A 228 6.25 25.39 13.13
CA ALA A 228 7.62 24.86 13.03
C ALA A 228 7.72 23.33 12.87
N VAL A 229 6.62 22.60 13.05
CA VAL A 229 6.54 21.12 12.98
C VAL A 229 5.35 20.63 12.13
N ALA A 230 4.74 21.52 11.36
CA ALA A 230 3.61 21.20 10.50
C ALA A 230 4.07 20.72 9.11
N PRO A 231 3.23 19.95 8.40
CA PRO A 231 3.45 19.66 6.99
C PRO A 231 3.02 20.85 6.10
N TYR A 232 3.86 21.17 5.12
CA TYR A 232 3.69 22.25 4.14
C TYR A 232 3.67 21.67 2.72
N LEU A 233 2.67 22.08 1.94
CA LEU A 233 2.66 21.86 0.49
C LEU A 233 3.33 23.07 -0.19
N VAL A 234 4.37 22.84 -0.99
CA VAL A 234 5.16 23.87 -1.69
C VAL A 234 5.12 23.58 -3.18
N GLU A 235 4.74 24.54 -4.02
CA GLU A 235 4.82 24.46 -5.48
C GLU A 235 6.27 24.73 -5.91
N LEU A 236 6.98 23.70 -6.37
CA LEU A 236 8.39 23.77 -6.74
C LEU A 236 8.57 24.30 -8.17
N ALA A 237 9.64 25.07 -8.36
CA ALA A 237 10.21 25.39 -9.67
C ALA A 237 11.54 24.65 -9.85
N GLU A 238 11.83 24.17 -11.06
CA GLU A 238 13.05 23.39 -11.35
C GLU A 238 14.32 24.19 -11.02
N GLU A 239 14.42 25.44 -11.49
CA GLU A 239 15.60 26.31 -11.33
C GLU A 239 15.61 27.13 -10.01
N ASN A 240 15.03 26.61 -8.92
CA ASN A 240 15.01 27.29 -7.62
C ASN A 240 16.02 26.68 -6.62
N ASP A 241 16.76 27.52 -5.90
CA ASP A 241 17.75 27.12 -4.90
C ASP A 241 17.19 26.19 -3.79
N PHE A 242 15.95 26.43 -3.35
CA PHE A 242 15.28 25.58 -2.37
C PHE A 242 14.96 24.19 -2.94
N THR A 243 14.56 24.10 -4.22
CA THR A 243 14.43 22.83 -4.94
C THR A 243 15.75 22.08 -4.90
N ARG A 244 16.87 22.72 -5.26
CA ARG A 244 18.21 22.09 -5.20
C ARG A 244 18.57 21.56 -3.82
N GLN A 245 18.23 22.29 -2.75
CA GLN A 245 18.50 21.87 -1.37
C GLN A 245 17.78 20.56 -0.99
N LEU A 246 16.59 20.28 -1.54
CA LEU A 246 15.87 19.02 -1.34
C LEU A 246 16.63 17.79 -1.87
N PHE A 247 17.48 17.99 -2.89
CA PHE A 247 18.22 16.92 -3.57
C PHE A 247 19.74 16.95 -3.33
N SER A 248 20.24 17.83 -2.46
CA SER A 248 21.67 17.99 -2.21
C SER A 248 22.17 17.19 -1.00
N ARG A 249 23.35 16.58 -1.14
CA ARG A 249 24.20 16.00 -0.09
C ARG A 249 25.65 16.46 -0.35
N SER A 250 25.89 17.74 -0.09
CA SER A 250 27.15 18.45 -0.27
C SER A 250 27.95 18.64 1.02
N GLY A 251 27.31 18.43 2.18
CA GLY A 251 27.86 18.66 3.52
C GLY A 251 27.43 20.00 4.15
N PHE A 252 26.61 20.81 3.47
CA PHE A 252 26.13 22.08 4.00
C PHE A 252 24.89 21.89 4.91
N PRO A 253 24.68 22.74 5.94
CA PRO A 253 23.48 22.68 6.79
C PRO A 253 22.14 22.87 6.06
N SER A 254 22.20 23.43 4.84
CA SER A 254 21.06 23.57 3.92
C SER A 254 20.64 22.26 3.25
N ASP A 255 21.49 21.23 3.24
CA ASP A 255 21.16 19.95 2.60
C ASP A 255 19.98 19.26 3.29
N LEU A 256 18.99 18.83 2.50
CA LEU A 256 17.79 18.17 3.00
C LEU A 256 17.64 16.72 2.55
N TRP A 257 18.47 16.23 1.63
CA TRP A 257 18.36 14.86 1.10
C TRP A 257 18.27 13.81 2.21
N ASP A 258 19.28 13.76 3.09
CA ASP A 258 19.36 12.78 4.19
C ASP A 258 18.30 12.95 5.29
N ARG A 259 17.47 14.01 5.21
CA ARG A 259 16.35 14.23 6.13
C ARG A 259 15.08 13.50 5.70
N GLU A 260 15.00 13.05 4.44
CA GLU A 260 13.77 12.53 3.82
C GLU A 260 12.55 13.41 4.21
N PRO A 261 12.58 14.72 3.88
CA PRO A 261 11.69 15.70 4.49
C PRO A 261 10.23 15.54 4.05
N GLY A 262 9.98 14.79 2.97
CA GLY A 262 8.62 14.45 2.55
C GLY A 262 8.53 13.77 1.19
N ILE A 263 7.34 13.81 0.61
CA ILE A 263 7.01 13.27 -0.71
C ILE A 263 6.82 14.38 -1.75
N PHE A 264 6.92 14.02 -3.02
CA PHE A 264 6.63 14.89 -4.16
C PHE A 264 5.31 14.47 -4.81
N ILE A 265 4.58 15.42 -5.37
CA ILE A 265 3.27 15.22 -6.00
C ILE A 265 3.27 15.95 -7.34
N ARG A 266 2.82 15.27 -8.39
CA ARG A 266 2.73 15.81 -9.75
C ARG A 266 1.26 15.90 -10.13
N SER A 267 0.79 17.09 -10.53
CA SER A 267 -0.61 17.30 -10.92
C SER A 267 -0.77 18.55 -11.77
N ARG A 268 -1.80 18.57 -12.62
CA ARG A 268 -2.26 19.79 -13.32
C ARG A 268 -3.10 20.71 -12.42
N GLY A 269 -3.53 20.23 -11.26
CA GLY A 269 -4.29 21.01 -10.29
C GLY A 269 -3.48 22.16 -9.67
N THR A 270 -4.18 23.18 -9.17
CA THR A 270 -3.56 24.30 -8.46
C THR A 270 -3.14 23.93 -7.04
N LEU A 271 -2.21 24.71 -6.46
CA LEU A 271 -1.81 24.59 -5.05
C LEU A 271 -3.02 24.57 -4.09
N GLU A 272 -4.06 25.36 -4.35
CA GLU A 272 -5.28 25.43 -3.54
C GLU A 272 -6.10 24.14 -3.58
N GLU A 273 -6.24 23.52 -4.76
CA GLU A 273 -6.98 22.28 -4.95
C GLU A 273 -6.24 21.09 -4.34
N LEU A 274 -4.92 21.00 -4.56
CA LEU A 274 -4.09 19.95 -3.98
C LEU A 274 -3.98 20.11 -2.45
N TRP A 275 -3.88 21.33 -1.93
CA TRP A 275 -3.94 21.59 -0.49
C TRP A 275 -5.26 21.14 0.14
N LYS A 276 -6.40 21.45 -0.50
CA LYS A 276 -7.73 20.93 -0.09
C LYS A 276 -7.80 19.41 -0.15
N HIS A 277 -7.14 18.79 -1.14
CA HIS A 277 -7.10 17.35 -1.31
C HIS A 277 -6.30 16.67 -0.20
N CYS A 278 -5.03 17.03 -0.03
CA CYS A 278 -4.13 16.47 0.99
C CYS A 278 -4.69 16.64 2.43
N ARG A 279 -5.37 17.76 2.73
CA ARG A 279 -5.94 17.99 4.07
C ARG A 279 -6.98 16.98 4.50
N LYS A 280 -7.71 16.34 3.58
CA LYS A 280 -8.69 15.27 3.88
C LYS A 280 -8.07 14.11 4.66
N PHE A 281 -6.80 13.83 4.40
CA PHE A 281 -6.09 12.68 4.96
C PHE A 281 -5.33 12.99 6.25
N THR A 282 -5.16 14.26 6.63
CA THR A 282 -4.40 14.64 7.85
C THR A 282 -5.00 14.12 9.16
N ARG A 283 -6.32 13.87 9.17
CA ARG A 283 -7.05 13.34 10.31
C ARG A 283 -8.21 12.47 9.82
N VAL A 284 -8.14 11.17 10.07
CA VAL A 284 -9.04 10.14 9.50
C VAL A 284 -9.69 9.32 10.63
N ARG A 285 -10.80 8.64 10.34
CA ARG A 285 -11.47 7.74 11.29
C ARG A 285 -11.34 6.30 10.87
N ASP A 286 -11.34 5.37 11.82
CA ASP A 286 -11.61 3.96 11.54
C ASP A 286 -13.12 3.65 11.51
N ALA A 287 -13.45 2.40 11.19
CA ALA A 287 -14.82 1.88 11.19
C ALA A 287 -15.50 1.93 12.58
N GLN A 288 -14.74 2.03 13.67
CA GLN A 288 -15.24 2.22 15.04
C GLN A 288 -15.37 3.71 15.43
N GLY A 289 -15.07 4.63 14.51
CA GLY A 289 -15.15 6.07 14.71
C GLY A 289 -13.99 6.69 15.50
N ARG A 290 -12.95 5.92 15.84
CA ARG A 290 -11.74 6.42 16.52
C ARG A 290 -10.95 7.30 15.54
N TRP A 291 -10.45 8.43 16.04
CA TRP A 291 -9.69 9.38 15.23
C TRP A 291 -8.19 9.06 15.24
N PHE A 292 -7.56 9.11 14.07
CA PHE A 292 -6.13 8.96 13.87
C PHE A 292 -5.57 10.18 13.13
N HIS A 293 -4.32 10.53 13.44
CA HIS A 293 -3.53 11.49 12.68
C HIS A 293 -2.59 10.72 11.76
N LEU A 294 -2.74 10.90 10.45
CA LEU A 294 -2.02 10.15 9.44
C LEU A 294 -0.89 11.01 8.86
N ARG A 295 0.36 10.61 9.09
CA ARG A 295 1.58 11.27 8.58
C ARG A 295 1.98 10.70 7.20
N PHE A 296 1.04 10.71 6.27
CA PHE A 296 1.19 10.11 4.93
C PHE A 296 2.29 10.75 4.07
N TRP A 297 2.81 11.90 4.47
CA TRP A 297 3.90 12.61 3.81
C TRP A 297 5.29 12.05 4.16
N GLU A 298 5.42 11.16 5.14
CA GLU A 298 6.70 10.51 5.44
C GLU A 298 6.96 9.37 4.44
N SER A 299 8.01 9.49 3.63
CA SER A 299 8.28 8.64 2.45
C SER A 299 8.12 7.14 2.69
N ARG A 300 8.61 6.61 3.83
CA ARG A 300 8.52 5.16 4.13
C ARG A 300 7.10 4.69 4.42
N TYR A 301 6.33 5.51 5.14
CA TYR A 301 4.91 5.24 5.40
C TYR A 301 4.11 5.40 4.11
N ALA A 302 4.42 6.42 3.31
CA ALA A 302 3.82 6.62 1.99
C ALA A 302 4.02 5.39 1.08
N VAL A 303 5.25 4.90 0.94
CA VAL A 303 5.59 3.74 0.09
C VAL A 303 4.85 2.48 0.52
N ALA A 304 4.93 2.11 1.80
CA ALA A 304 4.26 0.91 2.29
C ALA A 304 2.72 1.02 2.21
N TYR A 305 2.17 2.22 2.41
CA TYR A 305 0.74 2.48 2.24
C TYR A 305 0.32 2.30 0.78
N TYR A 306 0.99 2.97 -0.16
CA TYR A 306 0.62 2.94 -1.58
C TYR A 306 0.82 1.54 -2.18
N GLN A 307 1.86 0.80 -1.75
CA GLN A 307 2.04 -0.61 -2.07
C GLN A 307 0.90 -1.50 -1.54
N ALA A 308 0.39 -1.24 -0.33
CA ALA A 308 -0.72 -2.02 0.23
C ALA A 308 -2.02 -1.81 -0.55
N ILE A 309 -2.28 -0.59 -1.05
CA ILE A 309 -3.57 -0.23 -1.68
C ILE A 309 -3.62 -0.44 -3.21
N VAL A 310 -2.60 -1.05 -3.82
CA VAL A 310 -2.50 -1.23 -5.29
C VAL A 310 -3.76 -1.83 -5.93
N HIS A 311 -4.40 -2.76 -5.21
CA HIS A 311 -5.59 -3.49 -5.67
C HIS A 311 -6.91 -2.95 -5.09
N ASP A 312 -6.86 -1.86 -4.32
CA ASP A 312 -8.05 -1.20 -3.75
C ASP A 312 -8.44 0.03 -4.58
N ARG A 313 -9.42 -0.17 -5.47
CA ARG A 313 -9.91 0.89 -6.36
C ARG A 313 -10.36 2.14 -5.63
N GLU A 314 -11.12 2.02 -4.54
CA GLU A 314 -11.70 3.19 -3.87
C GLU A 314 -10.62 4.00 -3.15
N ARG A 315 -9.63 3.34 -2.54
CA ARG A 315 -8.47 4.01 -1.93
C ARG A 315 -7.60 4.69 -2.97
N VAL A 316 -7.34 4.04 -4.10
CA VAL A 316 -6.59 4.67 -5.21
C VAL A 316 -7.36 5.89 -5.74
N GLN A 317 -8.66 5.79 -5.96
CA GLN A 317 -9.49 6.96 -6.33
C GLN A 317 -9.46 8.07 -5.27
N HIS A 318 -9.49 7.74 -3.97
CA HIS A 318 -9.35 8.73 -2.90
C HIS A 318 -8.03 9.51 -3.00
N TRP A 319 -6.91 8.81 -3.15
CA TRP A 319 -5.57 9.42 -3.14
C TRP A 319 -5.21 10.11 -4.45
N PHE A 320 -5.45 9.45 -5.57
CA PHE A 320 -4.88 9.83 -6.87
C PHE A 320 -5.84 10.61 -7.78
N LEU A 321 -7.13 10.75 -7.44
CA LEU A 321 -8.07 11.62 -8.16
C LEU A 321 -8.35 12.92 -7.39
N CYS A 322 -7.51 13.92 -7.61
CA CYS A 322 -7.74 15.28 -7.13
C CYS A 322 -9.07 15.82 -7.68
N GLY A 323 -9.85 16.48 -6.82
CA GLY A 323 -11.22 16.90 -7.16
C GLY A 323 -12.18 15.77 -7.55
N GLY A 324 -11.75 14.50 -7.55
CA GLY A 324 -12.52 13.35 -8.00
C GLY A 324 -12.41 12.96 -9.47
N ALA A 325 -11.54 13.62 -10.24
CA ALA A 325 -11.36 13.33 -11.67
C ALA A 325 -9.99 13.75 -12.24
N ALA A 326 -9.26 14.68 -11.60
CA ALA A 326 -7.95 15.10 -12.07
C ALA A 326 -6.87 14.15 -11.49
N PRO A 327 -6.18 13.34 -12.31
CA PRO A 327 -5.14 12.47 -11.80
C PRO A 327 -3.99 13.27 -11.19
N LEU A 328 -3.32 12.66 -10.22
CA LEU A 328 -2.01 13.04 -9.75
C LEU A 328 -1.12 11.80 -9.68
N SER A 329 0.20 11.98 -9.69
CA SER A 329 1.13 10.94 -9.25
C SER A 329 1.88 11.42 -8.01
N ILE A 330 2.37 10.47 -7.21
CA ILE A 330 3.12 10.73 -5.98
C ILE A 330 4.48 10.05 -6.11
N MET A 331 5.56 10.76 -5.83
CA MET A 331 6.90 10.20 -5.79
C MET A 331 7.45 10.24 -4.36
N ALA A 332 7.94 9.11 -3.88
CA ALA A 332 8.57 8.98 -2.57
C ALA A 332 10.03 8.53 -2.73
N VAL A 333 10.96 9.35 -2.25
CA VAL A 333 12.39 9.06 -2.27
C VAL A 333 12.80 8.33 -1.00
N CYS A 334 13.65 7.31 -1.13
CA CYS A 334 14.31 6.61 -0.04
C CYS A 334 15.84 6.73 -0.18
N THR A 335 16.44 7.62 0.59
CA THR A 335 17.87 7.93 0.50
C THR A 335 18.74 6.81 1.05
N ARG A 336 18.18 5.95 1.91
CA ARG A 336 18.81 4.70 2.38
C ARG A 336 19.00 3.67 1.26
N ARG A 337 18.01 3.51 0.38
CA ARG A 337 18.06 2.55 -0.73
C ARG A 337 18.58 3.15 -2.04
N ARG A 338 18.78 4.47 -2.09
CA ARG A 338 19.17 5.23 -3.30
C ARG A 338 18.18 4.95 -4.44
N CYS A 339 16.88 5.00 -4.10
CA CYS A 339 15.80 4.81 -5.06
C CYS A 339 14.64 5.77 -4.80
N ALA A 340 13.76 5.91 -5.79
CA ALA A 340 12.50 6.61 -5.68
C ALA A 340 11.38 5.75 -6.29
N TRP A 341 10.22 5.73 -5.65
CA TRP A 341 9.04 5.09 -6.22
C TRP A 341 8.07 6.14 -6.71
N VAL A 342 7.58 5.99 -7.94
CA VAL A 342 6.49 6.79 -8.50
C VAL A 342 5.21 5.95 -8.48
N PHE A 343 4.18 6.49 -7.85
CA PHE A 343 2.84 5.92 -7.74
C PHE A 343 1.90 6.72 -8.64
N ALA A 344 1.29 6.09 -9.63
CA ALA A 344 0.36 6.73 -10.56
C ALA A 344 -0.88 5.86 -10.76
N PRO A 345 -2.08 6.44 -10.93
CA PRO A 345 -3.27 5.66 -11.22
C PRO A 345 -3.10 4.93 -12.57
N SER A 346 -3.55 3.68 -12.63
CA SER A 346 -3.65 2.92 -13.88
C SER A 346 -4.59 3.63 -14.86
N GLU A 347 -4.34 3.52 -16.17
CA GLU A 347 -5.23 4.00 -17.23
C GLU A 347 -6.64 3.39 -17.13
N GLU A 348 -6.76 2.22 -16.51
CA GLU A 348 -8.04 1.56 -16.27
C GLU A 348 -8.86 2.18 -15.12
N LEU A 349 -8.30 3.11 -14.34
CA LEU A 349 -8.96 3.70 -13.19
C LEU A 349 -10.06 4.69 -13.63
N PRO A 350 -11.34 4.43 -13.36
CA PRO A 350 -12.40 5.33 -13.81
C PRO A 350 -12.30 6.69 -13.08
N PRO A 351 -12.39 7.83 -13.80
CA PRO A 351 -12.22 9.18 -13.26
C PRO A 351 -13.46 9.66 -12.48
N GLN A 352 -13.82 8.89 -11.45
CA GLN A 352 -15.01 9.07 -10.63
C GLN A 352 -14.64 9.27 -9.16
N ARG A 353 -15.47 10.05 -8.45
CA ARG A 353 -15.33 10.17 -6.99
C ARG A 353 -15.64 8.83 -6.32
N PRO A 354 -14.86 8.44 -5.29
CA PRO A 354 -15.24 7.37 -4.37
C PRO A 354 -16.65 7.59 -3.82
N ARG A 355 -17.42 6.51 -3.68
CA ARG A 355 -18.79 6.56 -3.13
C ARG A 355 -18.78 6.61 -1.60
N ALA A 356 -17.83 5.91 -0.98
CA ALA A 356 -17.62 5.91 0.45
C ALA A 356 -16.77 7.11 0.94
N PRO A 357 -16.88 7.50 2.23
CA PRO A 357 -15.87 8.33 2.88
C PRO A 357 -14.59 7.52 3.13
N PHE A 358 -13.43 8.19 3.06
CA PHE A 358 -12.15 7.55 3.39
C PHE A 358 -12.13 7.13 4.88
N LEU A 359 -11.94 5.83 5.12
CA LEU A 359 -11.77 5.25 6.45
C LEU A 359 -10.41 4.56 6.57
N TYR A 360 -9.81 4.68 7.74
CA TYR A 360 -8.60 3.96 8.14
C TYR A 360 -8.97 2.53 8.52
N ALA A 361 -8.47 1.52 7.82
CA ALA A 361 -8.75 0.11 8.12
C ALA A 361 -7.51 -0.65 8.58
N GLU A 362 -7.66 -1.96 8.75
CA GLU A 362 -6.60 -2.81 9.29
C GLU A 362 -5.44 -3.00 8.30
N GLN A 363 -5.70 -3.00 6.99
CA GLN A 363 -4.66 -3.11 5.95
C GLN A 363 -3.64 -1.96 6.03
N GLU A 364 -4.11 -0.72 6.23
CA GLU A 364 -3.23 0.42 6.52
C GLU A 364 -2.39 0.20 7.79
N ARG A 365 -3.04 -0.31 8.83
CA ARG A 365 -2.43 -0.50 10.15
C ARG A 365 -1.36 -1.58 10.12
N GLU A 366 -1.59 -2.67 9.40
CA GLU A 366 -0.60 -3.73 9.16
C GLU A 366 0.62 -3.18 8.41
N ALA A 367 0.42 -2.45 7.31
CA ALA A 367 1.51 -1.80 6.58
C ALA A 367 2.36 -0.89 7.49
N PHE A 368 1.71 -0.07 8.34
CA PHE A 368 2.40 0.83 9.27
C PHE A 368 3.04 0.12 10.48
N VAL A 369 2.55 -1.05 10.88
CA VAL A 369 3.23 -1.91 11.85
C VAL A 369 4.54 -2.42 11.24
N GLN A 370 4.54 -2.86 9.99
CA GLN A 370 5.75 -3.34 9.32
C GLN A 370 6.79 -2.22 9.14
N VAL A 371 6.38 -1.01 8.70
CA VAL A 371 7.31 0.14 8.59
C VAL A 371 7.95 0.47 9.93
N ARG A 372 7.16 0.55 11.02
CA ARG A 372 7.70 0.82 12.37
C ARG A 372 8.68 -0.26 12.82
N LYS A 373 8.39 -1.53 12.53
CA LYS A 373 9.28 -2.65 12.86
C LYS A 373 10.60 -2.57 12.10
N GLN A 374 10.57 -2.26 10.80
CA GLN A 374 11.77 -2.08 9.98
C GLN A 374 12.61 -0.87 10.43
N ASP A 375 11.97 0.26 10.75
CA ASP A 375 12.66 1.44 11.27
C ASP A 375 13.33 1.17 12.62
N PHE A 376 12.68 0.39 13.49
CA PHE A 376 13.27 -0.01 14.76
C PHE A 376 14.39 -1.05 14.60
N ALA A 377 14.24 -2.03 13.69
CA ALA A 377 15.30 -2.96 13.33
C ALA A 377 16.57 -2.24 12.83
N TRP A 378 16.43 -1.18 12.04
CA TRP A 378 17.55 -0.34 11.62
C TRP A 378 18.21 0.44 12.76
N LYS A 379 17.42 1.01 13.69
CA LYS A 379 17.98 1.63 14.91
C LYS A 379 18.77 0.60 15.73
N LEU A 380 18.24 -0.62 15.84
CA LEU A 380 18.82 -1.71 16.61
C LEU A 380 20.11 -2.25 15.96
N ASP A 381 20.13 -2.45 14.64
CA ASP A 381 21.34 -2.79 13.87
C ASP A 381 22.47 -1.78 14.15
N LYS A 382 22.20 -0.48 14.04
CA LYS A 382 23.19 0.55 14.38
C LYS A 382 23.65 0.43 15.85
N TYR A 383 22.72 0.30 16.78
CA TYR A 383 23.02 0.19 18.21
C TYR A 383 23.87 -1.03 18.57
N LEU A 384 23.64 -2.18 17.91
CA LEU A 384 24.40 -3.40 18.11
C LEU A 384 25.76 -3.36 17.39
N SER A 385 25.81 -2.82 16.17
CA SER A 385 27.05 -2.66 15.39
C SER A 385 28.07 -1.74 16.07
N GLU A 386 27.61 -0.74 16.84
CA GLU A 386 28.47 0.10 17.70
C GLU A 386 29.11 -0.67 18.89
N ARG A 387 28.65 -1.88 19.20
CA ARG A 387 28.97 -2.63 20.44
C ARG A 387 29.57 -4.01 20.21
N PHE A 388 29.29 -4.64 19.08
CA PHE A 388 29.72 -5.99 18.75
C PHE A 388 30.38 -6.02 17.36
N SER A 389 31.69 -6.25 17.33
CA SER A 389 32.47 -6.44 16.09
C SER A 389 31.87 -7.52 15.20
N ASP A 390 31.54 -8.65 15.82
CA ASP A 390 31.12 -9.87 15.13
C ASP A 390 29.72 -9.71 14.53
N PHE A 391 28.88 -8.86 15.16
CA PHE A 391 27.62 -8.43 14.56
C PHE A 391 27.85 -7.51 13.36
N SER A 392 28.69 -6.48 13.53
CA SER A 392 28.99 -5.50 12.47
C SER A 392 29.68 -6.09 11.24
N ALA A 393 30.34 -7.24 11.39
CA ALA A 393 31.03 -7.96 10.31
C ALA A 393 30.08 -8.74 9.37
N ASN A 394 28.84 -9.01 9.80
CA ASN A 394 27.85 -9.66 8.93
C ASN A 394 27.33 -8.70 7.87
N ARG A 395 26.75 -9.26 6.80
CA ARG A 395 26.14 -8.47 5.72
C ARG A 395 24.92 -7.69 6.21
N ASP A 396 24.57 -6.62 5.50
CA ASP A 396 23.44 -5.74 5.85
C ASP A 396 22.11 -6.52 5.96
N ASP A 397 21.85 -7.45 5.04
CA ASP A 397 20.65 -8.30 5.07
C ASP A 397 20.64 -9.28 6.25
N GLU A 398 21.78 -9.85 6.61
CA GLU A 398 21.93 -10.72 7.79
C GLU A 398 21.73 -9.93 9.09
N ARG A 399 22.35 -8.75 9.24
CA ARG A 399 22.18 -7.90 10.43
C ARG A 399 20.74 -7.44 10.61
N GLN A 400 20.06 -7.06 9.52
CA GLN A 400 18.64 -6.71 9.56
C GLN A 400 17.76 -7.92 9.92
N GLY A 401 18.06 -9.12 9.40
CA GLY A 401 17.38 -10.36 9.78
C GLY A 401 17.53 -10.70 11.26
N ILE A 402 18.74 -10.58 11.81
CA ILE A 402 19.01 -10.80 13.24
C ILE A 402 18.27 -9.76 14.09
N ALA A 403 18.33 -8.47 13.73
CA ALA A 403 17.63 -7.41 14.45
C ALA A 403 16.10 -7.63 14.46
N ILE A 404 15.52 -8.03 13.34
CA ILE A 404 14.10 -8.40 13.23
C ILE A 404 13.76 -9.60 14.13
N SER A 405 14.59 -10.66 14.12
CA SER A 405 14.40 -11.85 14.96
C SER A 405 14.42 -11.51 16.46
N LEU A 406 15.37 -10.68 16.90
CA LEU A 406 15.46 -10.21 18.30
C LEU A 406 14.24 -9.36 18.71
N ILE A 407 13.69 -8.57 17.78
CA ILE A 407 12.45 -7.82 18.02
C ILE A 407 11.26 -8.77 18.19
N ASP A 408 11.10 -9.76 17.31
CA ASP A 408 10.02 -10.74 17.39
C ASP A 408 10.12 -11.60 18.66
N GLU A 409 11.33 -11.99 19.07
CA GLU A 409 11.54 -12.76 20.30
C GLU A 409 11.18 -11.93 21.54
N ALA A 410 11.65 -10.68 21.63
CA ALA A 410 11.28 -9.79 22.74
C ALA A 410 9.76 -9.54 22.82
N GLN A 411 9.10 -9.38 21.68
CA GLN A 411 7.65 -9.19 21.59
C GLN A 411 6.87 -10.42 22.09
N ARG A 412 7.34 -11.66 21.83
CA ARG A 412 6.74 -12.88 22.40
C ARG A 412 6.73 -12.89 23.93
N PHE A 413 7.68 -12.22 24.58
CA PHE A 413 7.74 -12.04 26.04
C PHE A 413 7.06 -10.75 26.54
N GLY A 414 6.26 -10.10 25.69
CA GLY A 414 5.47 -8.91 26.01
C GLY A 414 6.26 -7.59 26.04
N MET A 415 7.41 -7.53 25.36
CA MET A 415 8.20 -6.30 25.27
C MET A 415 7.86 -5.50 24.01
N GLU A 416 7.03 -4.47 24.18
CA GLU A 416 6.63 -3.57 23.08
C GLU A 416 7.39 -2.22 23.08
N VAL A 417 8.14 -1.91 24.14
CA VAL A 417 8.86 -0.65 24.30
C VAL A 417 10.25 -0.74 23.66
N GLU A 418 10.59 0.17 22.74
CA GLU A 418 11.89 0.16 22.02
C GLU A 418 13.09 -0.05 22.97
N ARG A 419 13.11 0.63 24.13
CA ARG A 419 14.19 0.48 25.11
C ARG A 419 14.27 -0.93 25.70
N ALA A 420 13.13 -1.52 26.06
CA ALA A 420 13.08 -2.88 26.63
C ALA A 420 13.60 -3.91 25.62
N VAL A 421 13.21 -3.78 24.35
CA VAL A 421 13.68 -4.66 23.28
C VAL A 421 15.16 -4.45 22.99
N ALA A 422 15.68 -3.22 23.06
CA ALA A 422 17.11 -2.95 22.94
C ALA A 422 17.93 -3.55 24.10
N ASP A 423 17.42 -3.48 25.33
CA ASP A 423 18.05 -4.11 26.50
C ASP A 423 17.99 -5.66 26.42
N PHE A 424 16.88 -6.24 25.92
CA PHE A 424 16.77 -7.67 25.60
C PHE A 424 17.76 -8.10 24.53
N ALA A 425 17.81 -7.39 23.39
CA ALA A 425 18.70 -7.68 22.28
C ALA A 425 20.17 -7.61 22.70
N LEU A 426 20.53 -6.61 23.52
CA LEU A 426 21.85 -6.50 24.11
C LEU A 426 22.17 -7.70 25.03
N ALA A 427 21.21 -8.12 25.87
CA ALA A 427 21.37 -9.30 26.72
C ALA A 427 21.57 -10.59 25.90
N SER A 428 20.76 -10.83 24.85
CA SER A 428 20.90 -12.00 23.96
C SER A 428 22.25 -12.03 23.27
N MET A 429 22.71 -10.88 22.75
CA MET A 429 24.03 -10.76 22.11
C MET A 429 25.19 -10.91 23.11
N MET A 430 25.02 -10.50 24.37
CA MET A 430 26.02 -10.69 25.42
C MET A 430 26.13 -12.14 25.92
N LEU A 431 25.04 -12.92 25.88
CA LEU A 431 25.02 -14.31 26.31
C LEU A 431 25.42 -15.28 25.19
N GLY A 432 25.16 -14.94 23.93
CA GLY A 432 25.49 -15.78 22.76
C GLY A 432 24.66 -17.05 22.60
N ARG A 433 23.67 -17.28 23.49
CA ARG A 433 22.67 -18.35 23.45
C ARG A 433 21.28 -17.80 23.81
N PRO A 434 20.17 -18.46 23.45
CA PRO A 434 18.82 -17.99 23.76
C PRO A 434 18.63 -17.73 25.27
N LEU A 435 18.10 -16.56 25.63
CA LEU A 435 17.88 -16.19 27.04
C LEU A 435 16.90 -17.13 27.75
N ALA A 436 16.01 -17.79 26.99
CA ALA A 436 15.05 -18.75 27.52
C ALA A 436 15.66 -20.10 27.94
N ASP A 437 16.90 -20.40 27.54
CA ASP A 437 17.58 -21.65 27.92
C ASP A 437 18.14 -21.57 29.36
N GLU A 438 18.43 -20.36 29.84
CA GLU A 438 18.88 -20.12 31.22
C GLU A 438 17.71 -20.07 32.21
N PRO A 439 17.62 -20.99 33.20
CA PRO A 439 16.47 -21.06 34.10
C PRO A 439 16.22 -19.80 34.93
N ALA A 440 17.28 -19.03 35.23
CA ALA A 440 17.17 -17.75 35.94
C ALA A 440 16.57 -16.65 35.05
N LEU A 441 17.01 -16.56 33.80
CA LEU A 441 16.55 -15.55 32.83
C LEU A 441 15.14 -15.87 32.34
N LYS A 442 14.83 -17.16 32.10
CA LYS A 442 13.48 -17.61 31.76
C LYS A 442 12.43 -17.17 32.78
N ARG A 443 12.74 -17.26 34.08
CA ARG A 443 11.83 -16.77 35.15
C ARG A 443 11.58 -15.26 35.06
N LEU A 444 12.54 -14.47 34.60
CA LEU A 444 12.36 -13.03 34.36
C LEU A 444 11.56 -12.75 33.08
N LEU A 445 11.77 -13.56 32.03
CA LEU A 445 11.00 -13.50 30.78
C LEU A 445 9.51 -13.81 30.99
N ASP A 446 9.21 -14.88 31.73
CA ASP A 446 7.83 -15.32 32.04
C ASP A 446 7.13 -14.43 33.09
N ALA A 447 7.87 -13.58 33.80
CA ALA A 447 7.30 -12.73 34.85
C ALA A 447 6.35 -11.66 34.30
N ASN A 448 5.18 -11.52 34.94
CA ASN A 448 4.25 -10.43 34.68
C ASN A 448 4.75 -9.13 35.33
N MET A 449 5.56 -8.37 34.61
CA MET A 449 6.11 -7.09 35.04
C MET A 449 6.21 -6.10 33.87
N ASN A 450 6.37 -4.81 34.18
CA ASN A 450 6.55 -3.77 33.17
C ASN A 450 7.73 -4.08 32.23
N ALA A 451 7.51 -3.94 30.92
CA ALA A 451 8.48 -4.31 29.89
C ALA A 451 9.86 -3.65 30.08
N LEU A 452 9.92 -2.37 30.49
CA LEU A 452 11.18 -1.66 30.68
C LEU A 452 11.97 -2.21 31.88
N ASN A 453 11.28 -2.52 32.98
CA ASN A 453 11.91 -3.21 34.12
C ASN A 453 12.38 -4.62 33.72
N LYS A 454 11.59 -5.34 32.91
CA LYS A 454 11.94 -6.69 32.42
C LYS A 454 13.25 -6.67 31.62
N GLY A 455 13.36 -5.78 30.63
CA GLY A 455 14.56 -5.62 29.82
C GLY A 455 15.80 -5.24 30.66
N GLN A 456 15.66 -4.28 31.58
CA GLN A 456 16.75 -3.86 32.48
C GLN A 456 17.24 -4.98 33.40
N LEU A 457 16.32 -5.77 33.98
CA LEU A 457 16.68 -6.89 34.86
C LEU A 457 17.35 -8.03 34.10
N LEU A 458 16.92 -8.33 32.87
CA LEU A 458 17.55 -9.34 32.02
C LEU A 458 18.98 -8.95 31.63
N LEU A 459 19.18 -7.71 31.17
CA LEU A 459 20.50 -7.20 30.82
C LEU A 459 21.46 -7.25 32.02
N ARG A 460 20.98 -6.86 33.20
CA ARG A 460 21.75 -6.94 34.44
C ARG A 460 22.08 -8.38 34.83
N ALA A 461 21.13 -9.30 34.74
CA ALA A 461 21.36 -10.71 35.08
C ALA A 461 22.38 -11.37 34.14
N VAL A 462 22.38 -11.05 32.83
CA VAL A 462 23.41 -11.51 31.89
C VAL A 462 24.78 -10.91 32.19
N GLN A 463 24.85 -9.64 32.60
CA GLN A 463 26.10 -9.02 33.07
C GLN A 463 26.68 -9.74 34.30
N GLU A 464 25.83 -10.05 35.28
CA GLU A 464 26.22 -10.76 36.50
C GLU A 464 26.69 -12.20 36.18
N LEU A 465 26.00 -12.94 35.30
CA LEU A 465 26.42 -14.28 34.83
C LEU A 465 27.78 -14.26 34.12
N ASN A 466 27.97 -13.35 33.14
CA ASN A 466 29.22 -13.25 32.39
C ASN A 466 30.41 -12.87 33.30
N ASP A 467 30.18 -12.09 34.36
CA ASP A 467 31.21 -11.78 35.36
C ASP A 467 31.55 -12.97 36.27
N GLU A 468 30.60 -13.85 36.57
CA GLU A 468 30.83 -15.10 37.33
C GLU A 468 31.57 -16.16 36.49
N GLU A 469 31.20 -16.36 35.22
CA GLU A 469 31.92 -17.24 34.30
C GLU A 469 33.39 -16.77 34.15
N ARG A 470 33.62 -15.46 33.97
CA ARG A 470 34.98 -14.87 33.89
C ARG A 470 35.81 -15.05 35.16
N LYS A 471 35.20 -14.99 36.35
CA LYS A 471 35.89 -15.26 37.63
C LYS A 471 36.28 -16.74 37.75
N THR A 472 35.37 -17.63 37.35
CA THR A 472 35.55 -19.09 37.46
C THR A 472 36.64 -19.62 36.53
N ILE A 473 36.78 -19.06 35.32
CA ILE A 473 37.89 -19.38 34.40
C ILE A 473 39.22 -18.92 35.01
N ARG A 474 39.28 -17.68 35.52
CA ARG A 474 40.49 -17.12 36.16
C ARG A 474 40.94 -17.86 37.43
N SER A 475 40.07 -18.64 38.07
CA SER A 475 40.41 -19.46 39.24
C SER A 475 40.74 -20.92 38.90
N HIS A 476 40.74 -21.31 37.61
CA HIS A 476 41.21 -22.63 37.15
C HIS A 476 42.57 -22.55 36.42
N ASP A 477 42.95 -21.37 35.90
CA ASP A 477 44.24 -21.13 35.23
C ASP A 477 45.36 -20.60 36.18
N GLY A 478 45.13 -20.61 37.50
CA GLY A 478 46.08 -20.11 38.51
C GLY A 478 46.15 -21.00 39.75
#